data_AF-A0A0F5H1H9-F1
#
_entry.id   AF-A0A0F5H1H9-F1
#
_cell.length_a   1.000
_cell.length_b   1.000
_cell.length_c   1.000
_cell.angle_alpha   90.00
_cell.angle_beta   90.00
_cell.angle_gamma   90.00
#
_symmetry.space_group_name_H-M   'P 1'
#
loop_
_entity.id
_entity.type
_entity.pdbx_description
1 polymer ?
#
loop_
_entity_poly.entity_id
_entity_poly.type
_entity_poly.pdbx_seq_one_letter_code
_entity_poly.pdbx_strand_id
1 'polypeptide(L)' 'MYLTLFEGKYHQIKRMFKALNYEVVNLHRIQFGKLVLDQNLRPKEYKFVKKEDLI' A
#
# COMPACT_ATOMS: atom_id res chain seq x y z
N MET A 1 -12.79 -1.66 0.67
CA MET A 1 -12.53 -0.21 0.78
C MET A 1 -11.12 0.05 0.30
N TYR A 2 -10.91 1.08 -0.53
CA TYR A 2 -9.58 1.52 -0.96
C TYR A 2 -9.25 2.84 -0.27
N LEU A 3 -7.97 3.02 0.10
CA LEU A 3 -7.46 4.24 0.72
C LEU A 3 -6.20 4.67 -0.02
N THR A 4 -6.17 5.93 -0.46
CA THR A 4 -5.01 6.58 -1.06
C THR A 4 -4.51 7.65 -0.12
N LEU A 5 -3.21 7.63 0.18
CA LEU A 5 -2.52 8.60 1.02
C LEU A 5 -1.29 9.12 0.30
N PHE A 6 -0.99 10.41 0.50
CA PHE A 6 0.25 11.04 0.03
C PHE A 6 1.32 11.15 1.12
N GLU A 7 0.93 10.91 2.38
CA GLU A 7 1.80 10.95 3.56
C GLU A 7 2.31 9.54 3.95
N GLY A 8 3.42 9.50 4.68
CA GLY A 8 4.09 8.28 5.11
C GLY A 8 4.36 8.22 6.62
N LYS A 9 3.39 8.61 7.47
CA LYS A 9 3.59 8.63 8.93
C LYS A 9 3.60 7.21 9.53
N TYR A 10 4.28 7.06 10.66
CA TYR A 10 4.37 5.77 11.37
C TYR A 10 2.99 5.22 11.77
N HIS A 11 2.73 3.97 11.36
CA HIS A 11 1.45 3.24 11.58
C HIS A 11 0.20 4.06 11.21
N GLN A 12 0.32 4.97 10.25
CA GLN A 12 -0.70 5.94 9.89
C GLN A 12 -2.10 5.35 9.70
N ILE A 13 -2.24 4.39 8.79
CA ILE A 13 -3.53 3.79 8.46
C ILE A 13 -4.16 3.15 9.71
N LYS A 14 -3.39 2.36 10.47
CA LYS A 14 -3.87 1.74 11.71
C LYS A 14 -4.34 2.78 12.72
N ARG A 15 -3.63 3.91 12.86
CA ARG A 15 -4.01 5.01 13.75
C ARG A 15 -5.25 5.78 13.28
N MET A 16 -5.40 6.01 11.98
CA MET A 16 -6.57 6.67 11.39
C MET A 16 -7.85 5.89 11.70
N PHE A 17 -7.85 4.58 11.44
CA PHE A 17 -9.02 3.74 11.72
C PHE A 17 -9.28 3.57 13.22
N LYS A 18 -8.23 3.42 14.04
CA LYS A 18 -8.38 3.36 15.49
C LYS A 18 -9.01 4.62 16.07
N ALA A 19 -8.71 5.81 15.53
CA ALA A 19 -9.32 7.06 15.96
C ALA A 19 -10.83 7.12 15.71
N LEU A 20 -11.33 6.32 14.77
CA LEU A 20 -12.76 6.13 14.47
C LEU A 20 -13.34 4.88 15.13
N ASN A 21 -12.63 4.27 16.08
CA ASN A 21 -13.00 3.05 16.80
C ASN A 21 -13.13 1.80 15.88
N TYR A 22 -12.36 1.76 14.79
CA TYR A 22 -12.25 0.59 13.91
C TYR A 22 -10.88 -0.10 14.05
N GLU A 23 -10.89 -1.43 13.94
CA GLU A 23 -9.67 -2.24 13.87
C GLU A 23 -9.32 -2.61 12.43
N VAL A 24 -8.04 -2.47 12.07
CA VAL A 24 -7.54 -2.88 10.74
C VAL A 24 -7.09 -4.34 10.82
N VAL A 25 -7.96 -5.25 10.37
CA VAL A 25 -7.71 -6.71 10.37
C VAL A 25 -6.72 -7.12 9.29
N ASN A 26 -6.78 -6.50 8.10
CA ASN A 26 -5.87 -6.75 7.00
C ASN A 26 -5.47 -5.41 6.36
N LEU A 27 -4.18 -5.27 6.06
CA LEU A 27 -3.64 -4.12 5.35
C LEU A 27 -2.73 -4.60 4.23
N HIS A 28 -3.17 -4.36 3.00
CA HIS A 28 -2.45 -4.73 1.80
C HIS A 28 -2.23 -3.49 0.92
N ARG A 29 -0.98 -3.21 0.57
CA ARG A 29 -0.62 -2.10 -0.32
C ARG A 29 -0.57 -2.60 -1.75
N ILE A 30 -1.46 -2.08 -2.60
CA ILE A 30 -1.58 -2.45 -4.01
C ILE A 30 -0.89 -1.47 -4.96
N GLN A 31 -0.54 -0.28 -4.49
CA GLN A 31 0.03 0.77 -5.33
C GLN A 31 0.98 1.68 -4.54
N PHE A 32 2.01 2.18 -5.21
CA PHE A 32 2.89 3.23 -4.71
C PHE A 32 3.25 4.18 -5.86
N GLY A 33 2.79 5.43 -5.81
CA GLY A 33 2.91 6.34 -6.94
C GLY A 33 2.25 5.75 -8.19
N LYS A 34 3.00 5.65 -9.30
CA LYS A 34 2.55 5.03 -10.56
C LYS A 34 2.70 3.50 -10.58
N LEU A 35 3.43 2.92 -9.60
CA LEU A 35 3.65 1.48 -9.53
C LEU A 35 2.43 0.77 -8.96
N VAL A 36 1.80 -0.08 -9.77
CA VAL A 36 0.71 -0.96 -9.36
C VAL A 36 1.25 -2.38 -9.16
N LEU A 37 0.82 -3.04 -8.08
CA LEU A 37 1.18 -4.43 -7.79
C LEU A 37 0.57 -5.35 -8.86
N ASP A 38 1.44 -6.14 -9.50
CA ASP A 38 1.05 -7.14 -10.49
C ASP A 38 0.25 -8.26 -9.82
N GLN A 39 -0.96 -8.53 -10.31
CA GLN A 39 -1.87 -9.53 -9.73
C GLN A 39 -1.35 -10.96 -9.84
N ASN A 40 -0.40 -11.21 -10.75
CA ASN A 40 0.21 -12.53 -10.93
C ASN A 40 1.43 -12.74 -10.02
N LEU A 41 1.90 -11.69 -9.34
CA LEU A 41 3.08 -11.75 -8.47
C LEU A 41 2.69 -12.34 -7.11
N ARG A 42 3.22 -13.53 -6.79
CA ARG A 42 2.89 -14.24 -5.56
C ARG A 42 3.63 -13.65 -4.37
N PRO A 43 3.15 -13.86 -3.13
CA PRO A 43 3.90 -13.50 -1.94
C PRO A 43 5.32 -14.08 -1.99
N LYS A 44 6.30 -13.25 -1.62
CA LYS A 44 7.76 -13.53 -1.68
C LYS A 44 8.39 -13.48 -3.07
N GLU A 45 7.63 -13.27 -4.13
CA GLU A 45 8.19 -13.00 -5.46
C GLU A 45 8.51 -11.51 -5.62
N TYR A 46 9.43 -11.22 -6.54
CA TYR A 46 9.80 -9.88 -6.94
C TYR A 46 9.91 -9.80 -8.46
N LYS A 47 9.73 -8.59 -8.99
CA LYS A 47 9.87 -8.28 -10.40
C LYS A 47 10.73 -7.04 -10.55
N PHE A 48 11.58 -7.01 -11.57
CA PHE A 48 12.33 -5.81 -11.92
C PHE A 48 11.36 -4.76 -12.47
N VAL A 49 11.45 -3.54 -11.93
CA VAL A 49 10.73 -2.37 -12.43
C VAL A 49 11.69 -1.48 -13.19
N LYS A 50 11.20 -0.77 -14.21
CA LYS A 50 12.04 0.18 -14.93
C LYS A 50 12.13 1.48 -14.14
N LYS A 51 13.18 2.27 -14.40
CA LYS A 51 13.38 3.55 -13.71
C LYS A 51 12.23 4.52 -14.01
N GLU A 52 11.69 4.46 -15.23
CA GLU A 52 10.55 5.28 -15.66
C GLU A 52 9.28 5.04 -14.83
N ASP A 53 9.13 3.86 -14.25
CA ASP A 53 7.95 3.52 -13.45
C ASP A 53 8.02 4.10 -12.02
N LEU A 54 9.21 4.54 -11.57
CA LEU A 54 9.46 5.09 -10.23
C LEU A 54 9.16 6.60 -10.10
N ILE A 55 8.88 7.29 -11.21
CA ILE A 55 8.79 8.76 -11.30
C ILE A 55 7.45 9.17 -11.90
#